data_AF-A0A255XPR5-F1
#
_entry.id   AF-A0A255XPR5-F1
#
_cell.length_a   1.000
_cell.length_b   1.000
_cell.length_c   1.000
_cell.angle_alpha   90.00
_cell.angle_beta   90.00
_cell.angle_gamma   90.00
#
_symmetry.space_group_name_H-M   'P 1'
#
loop_
_entity.id
_entity.type
_entity.pdbx_description
1 polymer ?
#
loop_
_entity_poly.entity_id
_entity_poly.type
_entity_poly.pdbx_seq_one_letter_code
_entity_poly.pdbx_strand_id
1 'polypeptide(L)'
;MPITPFQAFRLSKSEYEVLRVIEKKIDEFLEENYFPGLTVTVPLPTKMVTDRILHSIMQRYQEAGWTVDRKGVAGEAITVEFTPNRADLE
;
A
#
# COMPACT_ATOMS: atom_id res chain seq x y z
N MET A 1 5.91 12.26 -24.63
CA MET A 1 5.33 12.34 -23.26
C MET A 1 5.95 11.22 -22.45
N PRO A 2 6.64 11.49 -21.33
CA PRO A 2 7.19 10.42 -20.52
C PRO A 2 6.01 9.64 -19.91
N ILE A 3 5.97 8.37 -20.24
CA ILE A 3 5.10 7.38 -19.63
C ILE A 3 5.50 7.28 -18.16
N THR A 4 4.69 7.85 -17.28
CA THR A 4 4.83 7.64 -15.84
C THR A 4 4.67 6.14 -15.55
N PRO A 5 5.36 5.59 -14.53
CA PRO A 5 5.45 4.15 -14.28
C PRO A 5 4.09 3.43 -14.11
N PHE A 6 2.99 4.19 -13.97
CA PHE A 6 1.61 3.72 -14.03
C PHE A 6 1.22 2.96 -15.31
N GLN A 7 1.95 3.09 -16.42
CA GLN A 7 1.60 2.40 -17.66
C GLN A 7 2.04 0.92 -17.74
N ALA A 8 2.85 0.41 -16.80
CA ALA A 8 3.32 -0.98 -16.86
C ALA A 8 2.26 -2.02 -16.41
N PHE A 9 1.21 -1.59 -15.70
CA PHE A 9 0.12 -2.47 -15.24
C PHE A 9 -1.23 -1.78 -15.47
N ARG A 10 -1.85 -2.00 -16.64
CA ARG A 10 -3.23 -1.52 -16.90
C ARG A 10 -4.19 -2.28 -15.97
N LEU A 11 -4.45 -1.71 -14.79
CA LEU A 11 -5.54 -2.13 -13.93
C LEU A 11 -6.87 -1.86 -14.66
N SER A 12 -7.79 -2.81 -14.60
CA SER A 12 -9.16 -2.61 -15.09
C SER A 12 -9.83 -1.50 -14.28
N LYS A 13 -10.86 -0.85 -14.83
CA LYS A 13 -11.61 0.20 -14.12
C LYS A 13 -12.03 -0.23 -12.71
N SER A 14 -12.53 -1.46 -12.57
CA SER A 14 -12.93 -2.05 -11.29
C SER A 14 -11.73 -2.27 -10.35
N GLU A 15 -10.57 -2.67 -10.86
CA GLU A 15 -9.36 -2.84 -10.04
C GLU A 15 -8.84 -1.48 -9.54
N TYR A 16 -8.98 -0.42 -10.34
CA TYR A 16 -8.62 0.94 -9.94
C TYR A 16 -9.54 1.51 -8.85
N GLU A 17 -10.85 1.21 -8.93
CA GLU A 17 -11.79 1.57 -7.86
C GLU A 17 -11.44 0.86 -6.55
N VAL A 18 -11.11 -0.43 -6.62
CA VAL A 18 -10.69 -1.22 -5.46
C VAL A 18 -9.37 -0.69 -4.89
N LEU A 19 -8.39 -0.38 -5.75
CA LEU A 19 -7.12 0.25 -5.35
C LEU A 19 -7.39 1.52 -4.55
N ARG A 20 -8.22 2.44 -5.07
CA ARG A 20 -8.52 3.71 -4.39
C ARG A 20 -9.22 3.52 -3.05
N VAL A 21 -10.11 2.53 -2.93
CA VAL A 21 -10.75 2.19 -1.65
C VAL A 21 -9.73 1.66 -0.64
N ILE A 22 -8.80 0.81 -1.10
CA ILE A 22 -7.74 0.27 -0.24
C ILE A 22 -6.75 1.35 0.16
N GLU A 23 -6.29 2.19 -0.77
CA GLU A 23 -5.41 3.32 -0.50
C GLU A 23 -6.03 4.25 0.54
N LYS A 24 -7.31 4.61 0.38
CA LYS A 24 -7.99 5.45 1.37
C LYS A 24 -8.00 4.81 2.75
N LYS A 25 -8.27 3.51 2.85
CA LYS A 25 -8.23 2.79 4.13
C LYS A 25 -6.84 2.74 4.74
N ILE A 26 -5.80 2.56 3.92
CA ILE A 26 -4.41 2.58 4.38
C ILE A 26 -4.07 3.97 4.88
N ASP A 27 -4.44 5.02 4.15
CA ASP A 27 -4.19 6.42 4.51
C ASP A 27 -4.89 6.79 5.81
N GLU A 28 -6.17 6.45 5.97
CA GLU A 28 -6.93 6.63 7.23
C GLU A 28 -6.26 5.84 8.38
N PHE A 29 -5.85 4.60 8.14
CA PHE A 29 -5.20 3.78 9.17
C PHE A 29 -3.82 4.31 9.55
N LEU A 30 -3.05 4.79 8.57
CA LEU A 30 -1.77 5.45 8.80
C LEU A 30 -2.02 6.77 9.55
N GLU A 31 -2.95 7.62 9.16
CA GLU A 31 -3.21 8.88 9.89
C GLU A 31 -3.59 8.63 11.37
N GLU A 32 -4.37 7.58 11.65
CA GLU A 32 -4.78 7.22 13.01
C GLU A 32 -3.69 6.50 13.83
N ASN A 33 -2.87 5.65 13.19
CA ASN A 33 -1.93 4.74 13.87
C ASN A 33 -0.46 5.05 13.60
N TYR A 34 -0.16 6.00 12.71
CA TYR A 34 1.20 6.39 12.39
C TYR A 34 1.78 7.20 13.53
N PHE A 35 2.79 6.61 14.15
CA PHE A 35 3.67 7.30 15.06
C PHE A 35 5.06 7.38 14.42
N PRO A 36 5.73 8.54 14.50
CA PRO A 36 7.04 8.72 13.89
C PRO A 36 8.02 7.68 14.42
N GLY A 37 8.58 6.88 13.51
CA GLY A 37 9.54 5.81 13.81
C GLY A 37 8.94 4.45 14.21
N LEU A 38 7.61 4.29 14.20
CA LEU A 38 6.95 3.00 14.44
C LEU A 38 6.47 2.35 13.13
N THR A 39 6.60 1.02 13.06
CA THR A 39 6.03 0.22 11.98
C THR A 39 4.53 0.09 12.17
N VAL A 40 3.76 0.42 11.13
CA VAL A 40 2.30 0.29 11.12
C VAL A 40 1.91 -0.97 10.38
N THR A 41 1.11 -1.82 11.01
CA THR A 41 0.65 -3.06 10.40
C THR A 41 -0.79 -2.91 9.93
N VAL A 42 -1.01 -2.91 8.61
CA VAL A 42 -2.33 -2.74 8.01
C VAL A 42 -2.87 -4.09 7.52
N PRO A 43 -4.01 -4.57 8.07
CA PRO A 43 -4.70 -5.74 7.55
C PRO A 43 -5.57 -5.35 6.35
N LEU A 44 -5.31 -5.96 5.20
CA LEU A 44 -6.05 -5.74 3.96
C LEU A 44 -6.84 -6.99 3.55
N PRO A 45 -8.08 -6.88 3.03
CA PRO A 45 -8.87 -8.05 2.64
C PRO A 45 -8.30 -8.76 1.39
N THR A 46 -7.91 -10.03 1.50
CA THR A 46 -7.36 -10.82 0.38
C THR A 46 -8.30 -10.92 -0.80
N LYS A 47 -9.61 -10.96 -0.54
CA LYS A 47 -10.66 -11.04 -1.58
C LYS A 47 -10.68 -9.84 -2.51
N MET A 48 -10.21 -8.68 -2.06
CA MET A 48 -10.19 -7.44 -2.85
C MET A 48 -8.77 -7.09 -3.31
N VAL A 49 -7.75 -7.49 -2.55
CA VAL A 49 -6.35 -7.18 -2.85
C VAL A 49 -5.78 -8.27 -3.74
N THR A 50 -5.87 -8.06 -5.05
CA THR A 50 -5.11 -8.88 -6.00
C THR A 50 -3.62 -8.55 -5.90
N ASP A 51 -2.78 -9.48 -6.36
CA ASP A 51 -1.33 -9.30 -6.40
C ASP A 51 -0.93 -8.00 -7.13
N ARG A 52 -1.64 -7.65 -8.21
CA ARG A 52 -1.47 -6.40 -8.98
C ARG A 52 -1.77 -5.14 -8.17
N ILE A 53 -2.87 -5.17 -7.40
CA ILE A 53 -3.28 -4.06 -6.53
C ILE A 53 -2.25 -3.90 -5.41
N LEU A 54 -1.81 -5.01 -4.80
CA LEU A 54 -0.77 -5.00 -3.78
C LEU A 54 0.54 -4.40 -4.31
N HIS A 55 1.00 -4.85 -5.48
CA HIS A 55 2.18 -4.30 -6.15
C HIS A 55 2.05 -2.78 -6.39
N SER A 56 0.88 -2.32 -6.82
CA SER A 56 0.62 -0.89 -7.05
C SER A 56 0.68 -0.07 -5.76
N ILE A 57 0.12 -0.60 -4.66
CA ILE A 57 0.19 0.00 -3.33
C ILE A 57 1.65 0.08 -2.87
N MET A 58 2.36 -1.06 -2.88
CA MET A 58 3.75 -1.12 -2.43
C MET A 58 4.61 -0.09 -3.17
N GLN A 59 4.48 0.00 -4.49
CA GLN A 59 5.23 0.95 -5.29
C GLN A 59 4.89 2.41 -4.91
N ARG A 60 3.61 2.77 -4.79
CA ARG A 60 3.20 4.14 -4.43
C ARG A 60 3.70 4.58 -3.07
N TYR A 61 3.56 3.72 -2.07
CA TYR A 61 4.03 4.04 -0.72
C TYR A 61 5.56 4.03 -0.64
N GLN A 62 6.25 3.19 -1.41
CA GLN A 62 7.71 3.28 -1.60
C GLN A 62 8.14 4.61 -2.22
N GLU A 63 7.43 5.11 -3.24
CA GLU A 63 7.67 6.44 -3.82
C GLU A 63 7.40 7.57 -2.80
N ALA A 64 6.47 7.36 -1.86
CA ALA A 64 6.16 8.28 -0.76
C ALA A 64 7.10 8.16 0.45
N GLY A 65 8.17 7.36 0.37
CA GLY A 65 9.15 7.22 1.45
C GLY A 65 8.79 6.18 2.51
N TRP A 66 7.95 5.19 2.19
CA TRP A 66 7.62 4.08 3.07
C TRP A 66 8.24 2.77 2.59
N THR A 67 8.80 2.00 3.51
CA THR A 67 9.15 0.61 3.24
C THR A 67 7.93 -0.26 3.51
N VAL A 68 7.42 -0.92 2.47
CA VAL A 68 6.23 -1.77 2.57
C VAL A 68 6.65 -3.24 2.49
N ASP A 69 6.38 -4.02 3.55
CA ASP A 69 6.70 -5.45 3.61
C ASP A 69 5.44 -6.30 3.78
N ARG A 70 5.30 -7.35 2.98
CA ARG A 70 4.18 -8.29 3.09
C ARG A 70 4.53 -9.37 4.11
N LYS A 71 3.99 -9.28 5.32
CA LYS A 71 4.27 -10.26 6.39
C LYS A 71 3.61 -11.61 6.20
N GLY A 72 2.45 -11.65 5.55
CA GLY A 72 1.78 -12.92 5.30
C GLY A 72 0.32 -12.77 4.95
N VAL A 73 -0.31 -13.92 4.73
CA VAL A 73 -1.75 -14.04 4.52
C VAL A 73 -2.30 -14.85 5.69
N ALA A 74 -3.06 -14.20 6.57
CA ALA A 74 -3.75 -14.84 7.67
C ALA A 74 -5.22 -15.03 7.27
N GLY A 75 -5.53 -16.19 6.69
CA GLY A 75 -6.88 -16.52 6.23
C GLY A 75 -7.36 -15.60 5.10
N GLU A 76 -8.35 -14.75 5.39
CA GLU A 76 -8.97 -13.81 4.44
C GLU A 76 -8.34 -12.40 4.46
N ALA A 77 -7.22 -12.21 5.17
CA ALA A 77 -6.52 -10.92 5.24
C ALA A 77 -5.02 -11.04 4.90
N ILE A 78 -4.52 -10.09 4.11
CA ILE A 78 -3.10 -9.86 3.83
C ILE A 78 -2.62 -8.83 4.84
N THR A 79 -1.57 -9.18 5.57
CA THR A 79 -0.93 -8.25 6.50
C THR A 79 0.21 -7.55 5.78
N VAL A 80 0.14 -6.23 5.74
CA VAL A 80 1.16 -5.38 5.11
C VAL A 80 1.72 -4.45 6.17
N GLU A 81 3.03 -4.48 6.37
CA GLU A 81 3.74 -3.57 7.26
C GLU A 81 4.25 -2.36 6.49
N PHE A 82 4.01 -1.19 7.04
CA PHE A 82 4.49 0.10 6.55
C PHE A 82 5.49 0.63 7.57
N THR A 83 6.75 0.68 7.17
CA THR A 83 7.83 1.25 7.97
C THR A 83 8.21 2.60 7.37
N PRO A 84 8.16 3.70 8.12
CA PRO A 84 8.61 5.00 7.62
C PRO A 84 10.11 4.91 7.30
N ASN A 85 10.51 5.30 6.09
CA ASN A 85 11.92 5.36 5.75
C ASN A 85 12.50 6.58 6.47
N ARG A 86 13.44 6.33 7.37
CA ARG A 86 14.00 7.31 8.32
C ARG A 86 14.62 8.55 7.67
N ALA A 87 14.79 8.55 6.35
CA ALA A 87 15.35 9.65 5.56
C ALA A 87 14.53 10.95 5.58
N ASP A 88 13.28 10.95 6.09
CA ASP A 88 12.44 12.15 6.23
C ASP A 88 12.51 12.79 7.64
N LEU A 89 13.32 12.22 8.55
CA LEU A 89 13.49 12.71 9.94
C LEU A 89 14.77 13.53 10.17
N GLU A 90 15.47 13.93 9.10
CA GLU A 90 16.71 14.74 9.17
C GLU A 90 16.58 16.12 8.53
#